data_AF-A0A3Q4HN74-F1
#
_entry.id   AF-A0A3Q4HN74-F1
#
_cell.length_a   1.000
_cell.length_b   1.000
_cell.length_c   1.000
_cell.angle_alpha   90.00
_cell.angle_beta   90.00
_cell.angle_gamma   90.00
#
_symmetry.space_group_name_H-M   'P 1'
#
loop_
_entity.id
_entity.type
_entity.pdbx_description
1 polymer ?
#
loop_
_entity_poly.entity_id
_entity_poly.type
_entity_poly.pdbx_seq_one_letter_code
_entity_poly.pdbx_strand_id
1 'polypeptide(L)'
;MDDKETNNLQIAITRIYESISFSTSCSSACLREKKQKKDEEKSLDELHKPLGPNSILNHGNGEVIGVEKTGDKYIVSTKSNDSLTSFINNPSVTVTISMAIKEPNTEDFNSASSDVAGFCVQAFHCCQVNVDVGWAKIWWALRKTCYQIVEHNWFESFIIFMILLSSGALAFEDIYNDQRKTIKTVLEFADKIFTCIFILEMLLKWMAYGFAKYFSNAWCWLDFLIANISLADLVANTLKANNFGPMKSLRTLRALRPLRALSRFEGIRVVVNSLMAAIPSIFNVLLVCLIFWLIFSIIGVNLFAGKFYYCVNTTTNKNFLVSEVKNMTDCKQMENGSARVMNLKVNFDDVGMGYLALLQVATFKGWMDIMYAAVDSQTLPEEQPDYEVNLYMYCYFVVFIIFGAFFTLNLFTGVVIDNFNHKLVRCMLEDDKLYYNIMLQ
;
A
#
# COMPACT_ATOMS: atom_id res chain seq x y z
N MET A 1 50.08 30.60 -30.73
CA MET A 1 50.75 29.31 -30.45
C MET A 1 49.73 28.16 -30.50
N ASP A 2 48.81 28.16 -31.48
CA ASP A 2 47.42 27.74 -31.22
C ASP A 2 46.95 26.55 -32.09
N ASP A 3 47.61 26.29 -33.22
CA ASP A 3 47.24 25.25 -34.20
C ASP A 3 47.33 23.81 -33.65
N LYS A 4 47.89 23.65 -32.44
CA LYS A 4 48.06 22.37 -31.76
C LYS A 4 46.93 22.03 -30.79
N GLU A 5 46.15 23.01 -30.34
CA GLU A 5 44.99 22.77 -29.47
C GLU A 5 43.73 22.41 -30.26
N THR A 6 43.50 23.08 -31.39
CA THR A 6 42.34 22.86 -32.27
C THR A 6 42.25 21.40 -32.76
N ASN A 7 43.39 20.81 -33.14
CA ASN A 7 43.49 19.43 -33.60
C ASN A 7 43.16 18.42 -32.47
N ASN A 8 43.72 18.62 -31.27
CA ASN A 8 43.42 17.81 -30.10
C ASN A 8 41.93 17.89 -29.69
N LEU A 9 41.34 19.09 -29.78
CA LEU A 9 39.92 19.31 -29.46
C LEU A 9 38.99 18.61 -30.47
N GLN A 10 39.31 18.65 -31.78
CA GLN A 10 38.57 17.90 -32.79
C GLN A 10 38.66 16.38 -32.56
N ILE A 11 39.86 15.85 -32.25
CA ILE A 11 40.04 14.42 -31.93
C ILE A 11 39.23 14.01 -30.70
N ALA A 12 39.14 14.86 -29.67
CA ALA A 12 38.31 14.61 -28.49
C ALA A 12 36.81 14.62 -28.83
N ILE A 13 36.33 15.59 -29.61
CA ILE A 13 34.92 15.71 -30.01
C ILE A 13 34.49 14.51 -30.86
N THR A 14 35.31 14.08 -31.84
CA THR A 14 35.00 12.89 -32.67
C THR A 14 34.83 11.64 -31.81
N ARG A 15 35.73 11.38 -30.86
CA ARG A 15 35.62 10.23 -29.94
C ARG A 15 34.38 10.28 -29.05
N ILE A 16 33.94 11.47 -28.65
CA ILE A 16 32.70 11.65 -27.89
C ILE A 16 31.47 11.35 -28.77
N TYR A 17 31.45 11.82 -30.02
CA TYR A 17 30.38 11.50 -30.97
C TYR A 17 30.32 10.01 -31.32
N GLU A 18 31.45 9.34 -31.52
CA GLU A 18 31.51 7.88 -31.71
C GLU A 18 31.00 7.13 -30.48
N SER A 19 31.35 7.57 -29.27
CA SER A 19 30.86 6.98 -28.01
C SER A 19 29.34 7.11 -27.85
N ILE A 20 28.77 8.26 -28.21
CA ILE A 20 27.31 8.52 -28.15
C ILE A 20 26.59 7.74 -29.25
N SER A 21 27.16 7.65 -30.45
CA SER A 21 26.66 6.83 -31.56
C SER A 21 26.59 5.35 -31.18
N PHE A 22 27.66 4.81 -30.58
CA PHE A 22 27.71 3.42 -30.12
C PHE A 22 26.68 3.14 -29.01
N SER A 23 26.54 4.05 -28.04
CA SER A 23 25.57 3.94 -26.95
C SER A 23 24.11 3.96 -27.42
N THR A 24 23.79 4.84 -28.37
CA THR A 24 22.43 4.96 -28.95
C THR A 24 22.10 3.80 -29.89
N SER A 25 23.08 3.30 -30.67
CA SER A 25 22.95 2.07 -31.46
C SER A 25 22.67 0.85 -30.58
N CYS A 26 23.47 0.63 -29.53
CA CYS A 26 23.27 -0.48 -28.58
C CYS A 26 21.91 -0.40 -27.86
N SER A 27 21.50 0.80 -27.42
CA SER A 27 20.21 1.01 -26.76
C SER A 27 19.02 0.74 -27.68
N SER A 28 19.11 1.15 -28.95
CA SER A 28 18.03 0.95 -29.93
C SER A 28 17.92 -0.49 -30.43
N ALA A 29 19.04 -1.22 -30.54
CA ALA A 29 19.05 -2.66 -30.81
C ALA A 29 18.33 -3.45 -29.68
N CYS A 30 18.74 -3.24 -28.42
CA CYS A 30 18.11 -3.85 -27.25
C CYS A 30 16.60 -3.58 -27.15
N LEU A 31 16.16 -2.37 -27.51
CA LEU A 31 14.73 -2.00 -27.54
C LEU A 31 13.97 -2.69 -28.69
N ARG A 32 14.62 -2.97 -29.81
CA ARG A 32 14.01 -3.65 -30.97
C ARG A 32 13.76 -5.13 -30.68
N GLU A 33 14.76 -5.84 -30.14
CA GLU A 33 14.61 -7.24 -29.71
C GLU A 33 13.61 -7.40 -28.57
N LYS A 34 13.62 -6.51 -27.56
CA LYS A 34 12.60 -6.52 -26.49
C LYS A 34 11.18 -6.30 -26.98
N LYS A 35 10.99 -5.65 -28.13
CA LYS A 35 9.68 -5.50 -28.75
C LYS A 35 9.30 -6.78 -29.49
N GLN A 36 10.19 -7.26 -30.37
CA GLN A 36 9.99 -8.47 -31.17
C GLN A 36 9.68 -9.70 -30.29
N LYS A 37 10.46 -9.94 -29.23
CA LYS A 37 10.24 -11.06 -28.31
C LYS A 37 8.92 -10.97 -27.52
N LYS A 38 8.40 -9.75 -27.31
CA LYS A 38 7.11 -9.50 -26.64
C LYS A 38 5.91 -9.62 -27.58
N ASP A 39 6.13 -9.40 -28.87
CA ASP A 39 5.16 -9.69 -29.92
C ASP A 39 5.09 -11.21 -30.22
N GLU A 40 6.21 -11.94 -30.08
CA GLU A 40 6.25 -13.41 -30.09
C GLU A 40 5.59 -14.04 -28.85
N GLU A 41 5.87 -13.54 -27.64
CA GLU A 41 5.23 -13.99 -26.39
C GLU A 41 3.69 -13.84 -26.46
N LYS A 42 3.21 -12.72 -27.02
CA LYS A 42 1.79 -12.51 -27.33
C LYS A 42 1.21 -13.54 -28.31
N SER A 43 1.96 -13.97 -29.31
CA SER A 43 1.43 -14.91 -30.32
C SER A 43 1.32 -16.34 -29.78
N LEU A 44 2.14 -16.71 -28.79
CA LEU A 44 1.96 -17.94 -28.01
C LEU A 44 0.71 -17.88 -27.10
N ASP A 45 0.49 -16.76 -26.40
CA ASP A 45 -0.69 -16.58 -25.53
C ASP A 45 -2.02 -16.63 -26.31
N GLU A 46 -2.04 -16.19 -27.58
CA GLU A 46 -3.24 -16.35 -28.43
C GLU A 46 -3.48 -17.78 -28.90
N LEU A 47 -2.44 -18.62 -28.95
CA LEU A 47 -2.56 -20.05 -29.29
C LEU A 47 -3.09 -20.89 -28.11
N HIS A 48 -3.03 -20.38 -26.88
CA HIS A 48 -3.43 -21.06 -25.64
C HIS A 48 -4.82 -20.67 -25.10
N LYS A 49 -5.71 -20.16 -25.95
CA LYS A 49 -7.15 -20.00 -25.62
C LYS A 49 -7.93 -21.27 -25.98
N PRO A 50 -8.82 -21.78 -25.11
CA PRO A 50 -9.67 -22.92 -25.43
C PRO A 50 -10.68 -22.56 -26.54
N LEU A 51 -10.98 -23.52 -27.43
CA LEU A 51 -11.99 -23.35 -28.46
C LEU A 51 -13.37 -23.10 -27.84
N GLY A 52 -14.10 -22.11 -28.37
CA GLY A 52 -15.44 -21.77 -27.93
C GLY A 52 -16.49 -22.84 -28.30
N PRO A 53 -17.57 -23.00 -27.50
CA PRO A 53 -18.56 -24.04 -27.70
C PRO A 53 -19.58 -23.68 -28.80
N ASN A 54 -19.73 -24.56 -29.80
CA ASN A 54 -20.88 -24.55 -30.71
C ASN A 54 -21.93 -25.56 -30.24
N SER A 55 -22.97 -25.03 -29.59
CA SER A 55 -24.35 -25.54 -29.48
C SER A 55 -24.66 -27.03 -29.80
N ILE A 56 -25.24 -27.74 -28.82
CA ILE A 56 -26.42 -28.60 -29.04
C ILE A 56 -27.32 -28.61 -27.78
N LEU A 57 -28.60 -28.80 -28.06
CA LEU A 57 -29.83 -28.60 -27.31
C LEU A 57 -30.06 -29.46 -26.03
N ASN A 58 -30.91 -28.93 -25.14
CA ASN A 58 -31.97 -29.59 -24.33
C ASN A 58 -31.74 -30.23 -22.93
N HIS A 59 -32.58 -29.73 -21.99
CA HIS A 59 -33.34 -30.39 -20.89
C HIS A 59 -32.65 -31.25 -19.80
N GLY A 60 -32.95 -30.91 -18.53
CA GLY A 60 -32.90 -31.81 -17.38
C GLY A 60 -33.14 -31.09 -16.03
N ASN A 61 -34.17 -31.49 -15.28
CA ASN A 61 -34.42 -31.01 -13.90
C ASN A 61 -33.86 -32.02 -12.87
N GLY A 62 -33.60 -31.52 -11.64
CA GLY A 62 -33.14 -32.30 -10.47
C GLY A 62 -32.07 -31.49 -9.74
N GLU A 63 -32.36 -30.75 -8.65
CA GLU A 63 -32.90 -31.14 -7.33
C GLU A 63 -31.84 -31.78 -6.42
N VAL A 64 -31.99 -31.58 -5.10
CA VAL A 64 -30.92 -31.61 -4.08
C VAL A 64 -30.99 -32.92 -3.25
N ILE A 65 -30.11 -33.05 -2.24
CA ILE A 65 -29.98 -34.14 -1.23
C ILE A 65 -29.03 -35.25 -1.71
N GLY A 66 -28.09 -35.76 -0.90
CA GLY A 66 -27.69 -35.40 0.47
C GLY A 66 -26.42 -36.14 0.88
N VAL A 67 -25.83 -35.82 2.05
CA VAL A 67 -24.58 -36.45 2.53
C VAL A 67 -24.87 -37.39 3.70
N GLU A 68 -24.44 -38.65 3.58
CA GLU A 68 -24.40 -39.63 4.66
C GLU A 68 -22.94 -40.03 4.96
N LYS A 69 -22.62 -40.33 6.22
CA LYS A 69 -21.24 -40.50 6.70
C LYS A 69 -21.02 -41.85 7.37
N THR A 70 -20.05 -42.63 6.88
CA THR A 70 -19.67 -43.92 7.46
C THR A 70 -18.15 -44.07 7.52
N GLY A 71 -17.55 -43.72 8.66
CA GLY A 71 -16.10 -43.74 8.88
C GLY A 71 -15.34 -42.57 8.21
N ASP A 72 -14.02 -42.65 8.24
CA ASP A 72 -13.12 -41.55 7.85
C ASP A 72 -12.75 -41.54 6.36
N LYS A 73 -13.72 -41.87 5.48
CA LYS A 73 -13.61 -41.71 4.02
C LYS A 73 -14.91 -41.18 3.42
N TYR A 74 -14.79 -40.13 2.64
CA TYR A 74 -15.86 -39.70 1.73
C TYR A 74 -15.77 -40.52 0.44
N ILE A 75 -16.88 -41.13 0.02
CA ILE A 75 -16.98 -41.87 -1.24
C ILE A 75 -18.07 -41.21 -2.09
N VAL A 76 -17.69 -40.66 -3.24
CA VAL A 76 -18.62 -40.23 -4.28
C VAL A 76 -18.65 -41.33 -5.33
N SER A 77 -19.83 -41.91 -5.58
CA SER A 77 -20.02 -42.93 -6.62
C SER A 77 -21.03 -42.43 -7.65
N THR A 78 -20.52 -41.99 -8.80
CA THR A 78 -21.33 -41.81 -10.01
C THR A 78 -21.35 -43.12 -10.79
N LYS A 79 -22.55 -43.56 -11.20
CA LYS A 79 -22.76 -44.79 -11.97
C LYS A 79 -23.30 -44.44 -13.36
N SER A 80 -22.45 -44.54 -14.37
CA SER A 80 -22.82 -44.51 -15.79
C SER A 80 -22.28 -45.78 -16.46
N ASN A 81 -23.06 -46.38 -17.35
CA ASN A 81 -22.85 -47.75 -17.81
C ASN A 81 -21.80 -47.87 -18.94
N ASP A 82 -21.24 -49.06 -19.10
CA ASP A 82 -20.29 -49.41 -20.16
C ASP A 82 -20.88 -49.29 -21.58
N SER A 83 -20.21 -48.55 -22.47
CA SER A 83 -20.27 -48.77 -23.92
C SER A 83 -19.12 -48.13 -24.74
N LEU A 84 -17.90 -48.03 -24.18
CA LEU A 84 -16.70 -47.71 -24.98
C LEU A 84 -15.44 -48.52 -24.60
N THR A 85 -15.62 -49.69 -23.99
CA THR A 85 -14.55 -50.64 -23.65
C THR A 85 -14.10 -51.49 -24.85
N SER A 86 -13.74 -50.83 -25.95
CA SER A 86 -13.19 -51.51 -27.14
C SER A 86 -12.26 -50.63 -27.99
N PHE A 87 -11.07 -50.29 -27.49
CA PHE A 87 -9.84 -50.04 -28.28
C PHE A 87 -8.57 -50.02 -27.40
N ILE A 88 -8.39 -51.04 -26.54
CA ILE A 88 -7.08 -51.34 -25.95
C ILE A 88 -6.44 -52.45 -26.78
N ASN A 89 -5.29 -52.17 -27.41
CA ASN A 89 -4.13 -53.07 -27.56
C ASN A 89 -3.13 -52.53 -28.60
N ASN A 90 -2.07 -51.86 -28.14
CA ASN A 90 -0.78 -51.89 -28.82
C ASN A 90 0.37 -51.74 -27.80
N PRO A 91 1.11 -52.81 -27.46
CA PRO A 91 2.09 -52.81 -26.38
C PRO A 91 3.47 -52.30 -26.86
N SER A 92 3.57 -51.05 -27.30
CA SER A 92 4.80 -50.53 -27.91
C SER A 92 5.10 -49.03 -27.69
N VAL A 93 4.77 -48.44 -26.53
CA VAL A 93 5.22 -47.09 -26.16
C VAL A 93 5.68 -47.02 -24.70
N THR A 94 6.94 -47.35 -24.44
CA THR A 94 7.58 -47.14 -23.13
C THR A 94 8.06 -45.69 -23.02
N VAL A 95 7.26 -44.81 -22.41
CA VAL A 95 7.71 -43.44 -22.08
C VAL A 95 8.37 -43.45 -20.69
N THR A 96 9.70 -43.56 -20.65
CA THR A 96 10.47 -43.36 -19.42
C THR A 96 10.49 -41.88 -19.03
N ILE A 97 9.62 -41.48 -18.10
CA ILE A 97 9.68 -40.17 -17.46
C ILE A 97 10.50 -40.28 -16.17
N SER A 98 11.74 -39.80 -16.19
CA SER A 98 12.56 -39.66 -14.99
C SER A 98 12.06 -38.47 -14.15
N MET A 99 11.22 -38.72 -13.15
CA MET A 99 10.88 -37.70 -12.16
C MET A 99 12.05 -37.51 -11.19
N ALA A 100 12.69 -36.34 -11.25
CA ALA A 100 13.67 -35.94 -10.25
C ALA A 100 12.96 -35.51 -8.96
N ILE A 101 13.26 -36.20 -7.86
CA ILE A 101 12.77 -35.89 -6.52
C ILE A 101 13.24 -34.48 -6.11
N LYS A 102 12.32 -33.63 -5.65
CA LYS A 102 12.64 -32.32 -5.07
C LYS A 102 11.83 -32.06 -3.81
N GLU A 103 12.43 -32.42 -2.67
CA GLU A 103 11.99 -31.95 -1.36
C GLU A 103 12.20 -30.42 -1.20
N PRO A 104 11.46 -29.76 -0.28
CA PRO A 104 11.39 -28.31 -0.23
C PRO A 104 12.53 -27.67 0.56
N ASN A 105 13.57 -27.17 -0.13
CA ASN A 105 14.51 -26.20 0.42
C ASN A 105 15.05 -25.24 -0.65
N THR A 106 15.22 -23.97 -0.26
CA THR A 106 15.90 -22.86 -0.97
C THR A 106 15.53 -22.58 -2.44
N GLU A 107 15.03 -21.37 -2.70
CA GLU A 107 14.85 -20.84 -4.06
C GLU A 107 16.19 -20.43 -4.69
N ASP A 108 16.86 -21.37 -5.34
CA ASP A 108 18.02 -21.09 -6.21
C ASP A 108 17.58 -20.38 -7.51
N PHE A 109 17.16 -19.11 -7.38
CA PHE A 109 16.71 -18.25 -8.49
C PHE A 109 17.85 -17.81 -9.45
N ASN A 110 19.02 -18.44 -9.33
CA ASN A 110 20.22 -18.13 -10.12
C ASN A 110 20.18 -18.73 -11.54
N SER A 111 19.54 -19.89 -11.76
CA SER A 111 19.54 -20.59 -13.05
C SER A 111 18.69 -19.89 -14.13
N ALA A 112 17.45 -19.50 -13.81
CA ALA A 112 16.55 -18.87 -14.78
C ALA A 112 17.04 -17.50 -15.29
N SER A 113 17.95 -16.82 -14.56
CA SER A 113 18.56 -15.57 -15.03
C SER A 113 19.92 -15.77 -15.70
N SER A 114 20.64 -16.87 -15.43
CA SER A 114 21.94 -17.15 -16.04
C SER A 114 21.84 -17.47 -17.53
N ASP A 115 20.76 -18.11 -17.99
CA ASP A 115 20.63 -18.50 -19.40
C ASP A 115 20.39 -17.28 -20.30
N VAL A 116 19.53 -16.35 -19.86
CA VAL A 116 19.27 -15.09 -20.59
C VAL A 116 20.46 -14.15 -20.50
N ALA A 117 21.14 -14.07 -19.35
CA ALA A 117 22.33 -13.24 -19.19
C ALA A 117 23.53 -13.80 -19.99
N GLY A 118 23.73 -15.13 -19.98
CA GLY A 118 24.82 -15.82 -20.65
C GLY A 118 24.80 -15.62 -22.16
N PHE A 119 23.63 -15.75 -22.78
CA PHE A 119 23.49 -15.55 -24.23
C PHE A 119 23.81 -14.10 -24.65
N CYS A 120 23.37 -13.10 -23.87
CA CYS A 120 23.73 -11.69 -24.11
C CYS A 120 25.22 -11.41 -23.89
N VAL A 121 25.87 -12.03 -22.89
CA VAL A 121 27.30 -11.88 -22.62
C VAL A 121 28.16 -12.51 -23.72
N GLN A 122 27.67 -13.57 -24.37
CA GLN A 122 28.41 -14.28 -25.43
C GLN A 122 28.25 -13.66 -26.83
N ALA A 123 27.23 -12.82 -27.04
CA ALA A 123 26.99 -12.13 -28.32
C ALA A 123 27.76 -10.81 -28.49
N PHE A 124 28.04 -10.07 -27.41
CA PHE A 124 28.70 -8.76 -27.45
C PHE A 124 30.02 -8.73 -26.67
N HIS A 125 31.14 -8.84 -27.40
CA HIS A 125 32.50 -8.76 -26.83
C HIS A 125 32.74 -7.47 -26.01
N CYS A 126 32.05 -6.37 -26.35
CA CYS A 126 32.11 -5.09 -25.64
C CYS A 126 31.46 -5.07 -24.25
N CYS A 127 30.65 -6.08 -23.90
CA CYS A 127 30.00 -6.20 -22.58
C CYS A 127 30.78 -7.08 -21.59
N GLN A 128 31.88 -7.72 -22.02
CA GLN A 128 32.82 -8.36 -21.10
C GLN A 128 33.66 -7.28 -20.37
N VAL A 129 33.09 -6.75 -19.28
CA VAL A 129 33.88 -6.04 -18.26
C VAL A 129 34.88 -7.04 -17.67
N ASN A 130 36.15 -6.93 -18.08
CA ASN A 130 37.22 -7.83 -17.64
C ASN A 130 37.39 -7.73 -16.12
N VAL A 131 36.89 -8.73 -15.40
CA VAL A 131 36.90 -8.79 -13.92
C VAL A 131 38.33 -8.89 -13.37
N ASP A 132 39.30 -9.30 -14.19
CA ASP A 132 40.69 -9.46 -13.79
C ASP A 132 41.56 -8.18 -13.82
N VAL A 133 41.07 -7.07 -14.38
CA VAL A 133 41.83 -5.81 -14.41
C VAL A 133 41.68 -5.04 -13.09
N GLY A 134 42.57 -5.34 -12.13
CA GLY A 134 42.91 -4.50 -10.98
C GLY A 134 41.71 -3.89 -10.22
N TRP A 135 41.35 -2.65 -10.56
CA TRP A 135 40.26 -1.90 -9.91
C TRP A 135 38.90 -2.60 -10.04
N ALA A 136 38.61 -3.24 -11.18
CA ALA A 136 37.39 -4.02 -11.36
C ALA A 136 37.35 -5.22 -10.40
N LYS A 137 38.48 -5.90 -10.22
CA LYS A 137 38.63 -7.04 -9.30
C LYS A 137 38.41 -6.65 -7.84
N ILE A 138 38.97 -5.51 -7.44
CA ILE A 138 38.79 -4.93 -6.09
C ILE A 138 37.32 -4.54 -5.87
N TRP A 139 36.68 -3.88 -6.83
CA TRP A 139 35.27 -3.48 -6.72
C TRP A 139 34.32 -4.68 -6.67
N TRP A 140 34.57 -5.72 -7.46
CA TRP A 140 33.78 -6.96 -7.44
C TRP A 140 33.96 -7.74 -6.12
N ALA A 141 35.18 -7.78 -5.59
CA ALA A 141 35.46 -8.36 -4.27
C ALA A 141 34.76 -7.58 -3.14
N LEU A 142 34.81 -6.24 -3.16
CA LEU A 142 34.10 -5.38 -2.22
C LEU A 142 32.58 -5.56 -2.30
N ARG A 143 32.03 -5.66 -3.51
CA ARG A 143 30.60 -5.97 -3.70
C ARG A 143 30.23 -7.33 -3.11
N LYS A 144 31.06 -8.36 -3.30
CA LYS A 144 30.83 -9.70 -2.75
C LYS A 144 30.89 -9.70 -1.21
N THR A 145 31.84 -9.00 -0.59
CA THR A 145 31.89 -8.90 0.88
C THR A 145 30.75 -8.06 1.44
N CYS A 146 30.36 -6.95 0.81
CA CYS A 146 29.16 -6.19 1.19
C CYS A 146 27.89 -7.05 1.13
N TYR A 147 27.73 -7.88 0.10
CA TYR A 147 26.63 -8.82 -0.02
C TYR A 147 26.62 -9.84 1.14
N GLN A 148 27.76 -10.47 1.40
CA GLN A 148 27.91 -11.43 2.52
C GLN A 148 27.69 -10.79 3.90
N ILE A 149 28.01 -9.51 4.09
CA ILE A 149 27.75 -8.78 5.34
C ILE A 149 26.25 -8.50 5.51
N VAL A 150 25.59 -8.02 4.45
CA VAL A 150 24.17 -7.65 4.49
C VAL A 150 23.26 -8.87 4.72
N GLU A 151 23.58 -10.01 4.12
CA GLU A 151 22.80 -11.25 4.26
C GLU A 151 23.12 -12.04 5.53
N HIS A 152 24.07 -11.59 6.35
CA HIS A 152 24.48 -12.30 7.56
C HIS A 152 23.46 -12.14 8.69
N ASN A 153 22.97 -13.26 9.24
CA ASN A 153 21.94 -13.28 10.30
C ASN A 153 22.25 -12.37 11.51
N TRP A 154 23.52 -12.21 11.89
CA TRP A 154 23.91 -11.32 13.00
C TRP A 154 23.78 -9.83 12.62
N PHE A 155 23.99 -9.47 11.36
CA PHE A 155 23.83 -8.09 10.86
C PHE A 155 22.35 -7.69 10.82
N GLU A 156 21.47 -8.50 10.24
CA GLU A 156 20.03 -8.23 10.28
C GLU A 156 19.49 -8.24 11.72
N SER A 157 19.96 -9.15 12.59
CA SER A 157 19.63 -9.12 14.03
C SER A 157 20.08 -7.82 14.71
N PHE A 158 21.28 -7.32 14.41
CA PHE A 158 21.79 -6.04 14.91
C PHE A 158 20.95 -4.86 14.42
N ILE A 159 20.55 -4.84 13.14
CA ILE A 159 19.70 -3.78 12.58
C ILE A 159 18.31 -3.81 13.22
N ILE A 160 17.71 -4.99 13.43
CA ILE A 160 16.42 -5.12 14.14
C ILE A 160 16.53 -4.57 15.56
N PHE A 161 17.60 -4.90 16.30
CA PHE A 161 17.85 -4.34 17.63
C PHE A 161 18.02 -2.80 17.61
N MET A 162 18.71 -2.24 16.61
CA MET A 162 18.83 -0.80 16.42
C MET A 162 17.49 -0.12 16.06
N ILE A 163 16.62 -0.77 15.27
CA ILE A 163 15.26 -0.29 14.97
C ILE A 163 14.42 -0.24 16.25
N LEU A 164 14.46 -1.29 17.07
CA LEU A 164 13.73 -1.36 18.35
C LEU A 164 14.25 -0.30 19.34
N LEU A 165 15.57 -0.16 19.48
CA LEU A 165 16.18 0.83 20.37
C LEU A 165 15.89 2.28 19.92
N SER A 166 15.95 2.55 18.62
CA SER A 166 15.58 3.86 18.06
C SER A 166 14.08 4.16 18.21
N SER A 167 13.22 3.16 18.06
CA SER A 167 11.77 3.31 18.29
C SER A 167 11.43 3.53 19.77
N GLY A 168 12.14 2.85 20.67
CA GLY A 168 12.04 3.07 22.12
C GLY A 168 12.51 4.46 22.54
N ALA A 169 13.53 5.04 21.88
CA ALA A 169 14.00 6.39 22.15
C ALA A 169 12.89 7.46 21.92
N LEU A 170 12.06 7.29 20.89
CA LEU A 170 10.93 8.20 20.63
C LEU A 170 9.88 8.18 21.78
N ALA A 171 9.72 7.06 22.48
CA ALA A 171 8.78 6.98 23.60
C ALA A 171 9.20 7.83 24.83
N PHE A 172 10.45 8.31 24.86
CA PHE A 172 10.95 9.24 25.88
C PHE A 172 10.85 10.73 25.48
N GLU A 173 10.40 11.05 24.26
CA GLU A 173 10.13 12.43 23.81
C GLU A 173 8.78 12.96 24.37
N ASP A 174 8.67 13.05 25.70
CA ASP A 174 7.49 13.61 26.39
C ASP A 174 7.56 15.15 26.55
N ILE A 175 6.45 15.74 27.02
CA ILE A 175 6.35 17.19 27.32
C ILE A 175 7.34 17.63 28.42
N TYR A 176 7.77 16.69 29.27
CA TYR A 176 8.69 16.94 30.40
C TYR A 176 10.18 16.85 30.00
N ASN A 177 10.49 16.45 28.76
CA ASN A 177 11.86 16.28 28.27
C ASN A 177 12.70 17.58 28.38
N ASP A 178 12.08 18.75 28.22
CA ASP A 178 12.78 20.04 28.35
C ASP A 178 13.22 20.35 29.80
N GLN A 179 12.53 19.78 30.81
CA GLN A 179 12.98 19.80 32.20
C GLN A 179 14.18 18.84 32.40
N ARG A 180 14.15 17.68 31.75
CA ARG A 180 15.14 16.59 31.92
C ARG A 180 16.33 16.72 30.95
N LYS A 181 17.05 17.85 31.04
CA LYS A 181 18.17 18.25 30.16
C LYS A 181 19.20 17.15 29.85
N THR A 182 19.49 16.26 30.80
CA THR A 182 20.40 15.12 30.58
C THR A 182 19.85 14.09 29.59
N ILE A 183 18.58 13.70 29.76
CA ILE A 183 17.88 12.76 28.86
C ILE A 183 17.77 13.38 27.46
N LYS A 184 17.41 14.67 27.37
CA LYS A 184 17.36 15.41 26.11
C LYS A 184 18.69 15.34 25.32
N THR A 185 19.82 15.66 25.96
CA THR A 185 21.14 15.58 25.33
C THR A 185 21.53 14.15 24.92
N VAL A 186 21.18 13.15 25.73
CA VAL A 186 21.44 11.73 25.41
C VAL A 186 20.60 11.28 24.21
N LEU A 187 19.32 11.64 24.14
CA LEU A 187 18.46 11.41 22.97
C LEU A 187 19.03 12.10 21.73
N GLU A 188 19.34 13.41 21.79
CA GLU A 188 19.91 14.17 20.67
C GLU A 188 21.25 13.63 20.15
N PHE A 189 21.99 12.85 20.96
CA PHE A 189 23.21 12.16 20.56
C PHE A 189 22.93 10.76 19.99
N ALA A 190 22.09 9.97 20.66
CA ALA A 190 21.66 8.65 20.19
C ALA A 190 20.98 8.73 18.82
N ASP A 191 20.17 9.77 18.58
CA ASP A 191 19.47 9.99 17.32
C ASP A 191 20.40 10.18 16.11
N LYS A 192 21.56 10.81 16.35
CA LYS A 192 22.63 10.98 15.35
C LYS A 192 23.33 9.65 15.08
N ILE A 193 23.56 8.84 16.12
CA ILE A 193 24.13 7.49 16.00
C ILE A 193 23.18 6.58 15.19
N PHE A 194 21.90 6.51 15.54
CA PHE A 194 20.91 5.70 14.80
C PHE A 194 20.82 6.14 13.34
N THR A 195 20.73 7.45 13.08
CA THR A 195 20.70 7.99 11.72
C THR A 195 21.96 7.60 10.93
N CYS A 196 23.14 7.67 11.54
CA CYS A 196 24.40 7.24 10.93
C CYS A 196 24.41 5.74 10.60
N ILE A 197 24.00 4.87 11.54
CA ILE A 197 23.91 3.42 11.34
C ILE A 197 22.99 3.07 10.17
N PHE A 198 21.80 3.70 10.10
CA PHE A 198 20.85 3.44 9.02
C PHE A 198 21.28 3.98 7.66
N ILE A 199 22.07 5.06 7.61
CA ILE A 199 22.70 5.54 6.36
C ILE A 199 23.80 4.55 5.91
N LEU A 200 24.61 4.05 6.84
CA LEU A 200 25.64 3.05 6.54
C LEU A 200 25.02 1.72 6.06
N GLU A 201 23.91 1.28 6.67
CA GLU A 201 23.13 0.12 6.20
C GLU A 201 22.59 0.33 4.77
N MET A 202 22.03 1.50 4.47
CA MET A 202 21.55 1.86 3.13
C MET A 202 22.68 1.81 2.10
N LEU A 203 23.85 2.34 2.43
CA LEU A 203 25.03 2.32 1.56
C LEU A 203 25.58 0.90 1.33
N LEU A 204 25.61 0.05 2.37
CA LEU A 204 25.95 -1.37 2.23
C LEU A 204 24.97 -2.09 1.30
N LYS A 205 23.66 -1.86 1.45
CA LYS A 205 22.62 -2.44 0.57
C LYS A 205 22.69 -1.94 -0.87
N TRP A 206 23.09 -0.69 -1.10
CA TRP A 206 23.41 -0.17 -2.43
C TRP A 206 24.61 -0.86 -3.08
N MET A 207 25.70 -1.05 -2.34
CA MET A 207 26.91 -1.72 -2.85
C MET A 207 26.67 -3.22 -3.11
N ALA A 208 25.93 -3.90 -2.24
CA ALA A 208 25.57 -5.31 -2.39
C ALA A 208 24.63 -5.55 -3.59
N TYR A 209 23.39 -5.05 -3.53
CA TYR A 209 22.36 -5.37 -4.51
C TYR A 209 22.49 -4.58 -5.81
N GLY A 210 23.07 -3.38 -5.77
CA GLY A 210 23.10 -2.44 -6.87
C GLY A 210 21.77 -1.68 -7.05
N PHE A 211 21.85 -0.46 -7.56
CA PHE A 211 20.72 0.48 -7.65
C PHE A 211 19.45 -0.10 -8.28
N ALA A 212 19.57 -0.87 -9.38
CA ALA A 212 18.42 -1.41 -10.11
C ALA A 212 17.61 -2.43 -9.27
N LYS A 213 18.28 -3.38 -8.60
CA LYS A 213 17.60 -4.37 -7.75
C LYS A 213 17.09 -3.73 -6.45
N TYR A 214 17.81 -2.75 -5.91
CA TYR A 214 17.42 -2.00 -4.72
C TYR A 214 16.12 -1.20 -4.93
N PHE A 215 16.06 -0.35 -5.95
CA PHE A 215 14.86 0.47 -6.22
C PHE A 215 13.67 -0.33 -6.80
N SER A 216 13.89 -1.55 -7.27
CA SER A 216 12.82 -2.49 -7.65
C SER A 216 12.11 -3.13 -6.45
N ASN A 217 12.61 -3.01 -5.22
CA ASN A 217 12.00 -3.59 -4.03
C ASN A 217 11.32 -2.52 -3.18
N ALA A 218 9.99 -2.61 -3.03
CA ALA A 218 9.18 -1.67 -2.26
C ALA A 218 9.62 -1.54 -0.78
N TRP A 219 10.11 -2.63 -0.18
CA TRP A 219 10.61 -2.62 1.20
C TRP A 219 11.93 -1.84 1.33
N CYS A 220 12.83 -1.97 0.34
CA CYS A 220 14.04 -1.16 0.26
C CYS A 220 13.72 0.32 -0.02
N TRP A 221 12.67 0.61 -0.79
CA TRP A 221 12.21 1.97 -1.05
C TRP A 221 11.64 2.65 0.22
N LEU A 222 10.92 1.90 1.08
CA LEU A 222 10.48 2.37 2.40
C LEU A 222 11.68 2.68 3.31
N ASP A 223 12.65 1.78 3.40
CA ASP A 223 13.85 1.98 4.22
C ASP A 223 14.66 3.19 3.74
N PHE A 224 14.77 3.39 2.42
CA PHE A 224 15.38 4.55 1.76
C PHE A 224 14.65 5.86 2.09
N LEU A 225 13.33 5.92 1.97
CA LEU A 225 12.55 7.14 2.22
C LEU A 225 12.74 7.62 3.66
N ILE A 226 12.69 6.70 4.63
CA ILE A 226 12.90 7.01 6.06
C ILE A 226 14.36 7.43 6.36
N ALA A 227 15.33 6.89 5.60
CA ALA A 227 16.73 7.31 5.71
C ALA A 227 16.92 8.76 5.25
N ASN A 228 16.32 9.12 4.12
CA ASN A 228 16.43 10.47 3.56
C ASN A 228 15.73 11.52 4.41
N ILE A 229 14.56 11.21 5.00
CA ILE A 229 13.91 12.10 5.98
C ILE A 229 14.82 12.35 7.19
N SER A 230 15.44 11.30 7.73
CA SER A 230 16.34 11.40 8.88
C SER A 230 17.63 12.18 8.55
N LEU A 231 18.19 12.00 7.34
CA LEU A 231 19.33 12.76 6.84
C LEU A 231 18.98 14.23 6.60
N ALA A 232 17.80 14.54 6.05
CA ALA A 232 17.36 15.91 5.79
C ALA A 232 17.20 16.72 7.09
N ASP A 233 16.62 16.14 8.15
CA ASP A 233 16.58 16.74 9.49
C ASP A 233 18.00 16.97 10.04
N LEU A 234 18.89 15.99 9.96
CA LEU A 234 20.28 16.12 10.41
C LEU A 234 21.03 17.26 9.69
N VAL A 235 20.89 17.37 8.37
CA VAL A 235 21.50 18.44 7.56
C VAL A 235 20.88 19.81 7.90
N ALA A 236 19.56 19.91 8.02
CA ALA A 236 18.87 21.16 8.35
C ALA A 236 19.28 21.72 9.72
N ASN A 237 19.33 20.86 10.75
CA ASN A 237 19.81 21.23 12.08
C ASN A 237 21.28 21.68 12.06
N THR A 238 22.13 21.03 11.24
CA THR A 238 23.56 21.37 11.10
C THR A 238 23.77 22.73 10.44
N LEU A 239 23.03 23.03 9.36
CA LEU A 239 23.10 24.29 8.61
C LEU A 239 22.38 25.46 9.30
N LYS A 240 21.82 25.26 10.51
CA LYS A 240 21.01 26.24 11.25
C LYS A 240 19.84 26.82 10.46
N ALA A 241 19.28 26.07 9.50
CA ALA A 241 18.16 26.49 8.64
C ALA A 241 16.79 26.48 9.37
N ASN A 242 16.80 26.65 10.70
CA ASN A 242 15.71 26.32 11.61
C ASN A 242 14.47 27.24 11.50
N ASN A 243 14.56 28.33 10.72
CA ASN A 243 13.50 29.33 10.59
C ASN A 243 12.50 29.02 9.46
N PHE A 244 12.77 28.05 8.58
CA PHE A 244 11.83 27.65 7.53
C PHE A 244 10.75 26.72 8.09
N GLY A 245 9.48 27.11 7.95
CA GLY A 245 8.31 26.38 8.44
C GLY A 245 8.31 24.86 8.15
N PRO A 246 8.64 24.39 6.93
CA PRO A 246 8.72 22.97 6.60
C PRO A 246 9.66 22.15 7.50
N MET A 247 10.72 22.76 8.04
CA MET A 247 11.71 22.06 8.89
C MET A 247 11.11 21.60 10.23
N LYS A 248 10.04 22.25 10.71
CA LYS A 248 9.29 21.79 11.89
C LYS A 248 8.48 20.51 11.60
N SER A 249 8.06 20.32 10.34
CA SER A 249 7.31 19.13 9.90
C SER A 249 8.22 17.91 9.71
N LEU A 250 9.45 18.10 9.17
CA LEU A 250 10.42 17.00 9.04
C LEU A 250 10.72 16.32 10.39
N ARG A 251 10.67 17.08 11.49
CA ARG A 251 10.84 16.54 12.84
C ARG A 251 9.68 15.64 13.29
N THR A 252 8.43 15.89 12.91
CA THR A 252 7.32 14.98 13.28
C THR A 252 7.35 13.69 12.46
N LEU A 253 7.86 13.72 11.23
CA LEU A 253 8.06 12.52 10.39
C LEU A 253 9.07 11.51 10.99
N ARG A 254 9.82 11.88 12.04
CA ARG A 254 10.59 10.93 12.87
C ARG A 254 9.72 9.77 13.38
N ALA A 255 8.44 10.03 13.67
CA ALA A 255 7.46 9.04 14.12
C ALA A 255 7.20 7.89 13.13
N LEU A 256 7.67 8.00 11.87
CA LEU A 256 7.59 6.95 10.87
C LEU A 256 8.70 5.89 10.99
N ARG A 257 9.77 6.12 11.78
CA ARG A 257 10.88 5.15 11.95
C ARG A 257 10.45 3.73 12.35
N PRO A 258 9.44 3.51 13.24
CA PRO A 258 8.97 2.17 13.57
C PRO A 258 8.40 1.39 12.38
N LEU A 259 7.98 2.06 11.30
CA LEU A 259 7.49 1.38 10.08
C LEU A 259 8.58 0.52 9.40
N ARG A 260 9.87 0.73 9.72
CA ARG A 260 10.95 -0.17 9.30
C ARG A 260 10.85 -1.57 9.92
N ALA A 261 10.20 -1.72 11.07
CA ALA A 261 9.94 -3.05 11.62
C ALA A 261 9.10 -3.91 10.66
N LEU A 262 8.22 -3.28 9.86
CA LEU A 262 7.38 -3.95 8.87
C LEU A 262 8.21 -4.59 7.74
N SER A 263 9.39 -4.02 7.39
CA SER A 263 10.27 -4.58 6.34
C SER A 263 11.08 -5.78 6.82
N ARG A 264 11.20 -5.98 8.15
CA ARG A 264 12.04 -7.03 8.77
C ARG A 264 11.25 -8.22 9.31
N PHE A 265 10.13 -8.00 10.01
CA PHE A 265 9.37 -9.10 10.59
C PHE A 265 8.54 -9.85 9.54
N GLU A 266 8.91 -11.10 9.27
CA GLU A 266 8.30 -11.95 8.24
C GLU A 266 6.79 -12.14 8.40
N GLY A 267 6.32 -12.45 9.62
CA GLY A 267 4.87 -12.54 9.88
C GLY A 267 4.12 -11.24 9.56
N ILE A 268 4.75 -10.07 9.76
CA ILE A 268 4.15 -8.78 9.41
C ILE A 268 4.19 -8.56 7.89
N ARG A 269 5.29 -8.92 7.20
CA ARG A 269 5.36 -8.88 5.73
C ARG A 269 4.25 -9.70 5.10
N VAL A 270 3.97 -10.91 5.60
CA VAL A 270 2.87 -11.76 5.12
C VAL A 270 1.53 -11.06 5.28
N VAL A 271 1.19 -10.55 6.48
CA VAL A 271 -0.07 -9.84 6.72
C VAL A 271 -0.22 -8.60 5.84
N VAL A 272 0.85 -7.79 5.67
CA VAL A 272 0.81 -6.60 4.81
C VAL A 272 0.64 -6.98 3.34
N ASN A 273 1.33 -8.02 2.85
CA ASN A 273 1.15 -8.51 1.48
C ASN A 273 -0.29 -9.01 1.25
N SER A 274 -0.86 -9.77 2.19
CA SER A 274 -2.25 -10.24 2.13
C SER A 274 -3.26 -9.09 2.14
N LEU A 275 -2.99 -8.01 2.87
CA LEU A 275 -3.80 -6.79 2.87
C LEU A 275 -3.67 -6.00 1.56
N MET A 276 -2.45 -5.78 1.07
CA MET A 276 -2.18 -5.10 -0.21
C MET A 276 -2.88 -5.81 -1.38
N ALA A 277 -2.91 -7.15 -1.37
CA ALA A 277 -3.65 -7.96 -2.35
C ALA A 277 -5.18 -7.87 -2.21
N ALA A 278 -5.73 -7.34 -1.10
CA ALA A 278 -7.16 -7.08 -0.94
C ALA A 278 -7.56 -5.64 -1.38
N ILE A 279 -6.62 -4.68 -1.35
CA ILE A 279 -6.90 -3.25 -1.63
C ILE A 279 -7.68 -3.03 -2.95
N PRO A 280 -7.37 -3.65 -4.10
CA PRO A 280 -8.12 -3.39 -5.34
C PRO A 280 -9.60 -3.78 -5.25
N SER A 281 -9.90 -4.87 -4.53
CA SER A 281 -11.27 -5.36 -4.30
C SER A 281 -12.02 -4.43 -3.32
N ILE A 282 -11.36 -4.03 -2.24
CA ILE A 282 -11.87 -3.07 -1.26
C ILE A 282 -12.09 -1.68 -1.89
N PHE A 283 -11.23 -1.24 -2.80
CA PHE A 283 -11.34 0.07 -3.45
C PHE A 283 -12.60 0.17 -4.33
N ASN A 284 -12.94 -0.89 -5.07
CA ASN A 284 -14.19 -0.93 -5.85
C ASN A 284 -15.42 -0.78 -4.96
N VAL A 285 -15.44 -1.45 -3.81
CA VAL A 285 -16.49 -1.30 -2.77
C VAL A 285 -16.54 0.12 -2.24
N LEU A 286 -15.39 0.65 -1.81
CA LEU A 286 -15.26 1.98 -1.24
C LEU A 286 -15.77 3.05 -2.22
N LEU A 287 -15.49 2.92 -3.52
CA LEU A 287 -15.96 3.83 -4.56
C LEU A 287 -17.49 3.84 -4.67
N VAL A 288 -18.15 2.67 -4.64
CA VAL A 288 -19.62 2.57 -4.63
C VAL A 288 -20.21 3.19 -3.37
N CYS A 289 -19.62 2.91 -2.20
CA CYS A 289 -20.07 3.48 -0.93
C CYS A 289 -19.89 5.01 -0.89
N LEU A 290 -18.77 5.54 -1.40
CA LEU A 290 -18.56 6.99 -1.52
C LEU A 290 -19.59 7.63 -2.45
N ILE A 291 -19.85 7.08 -3.65
CA ILE A 291 -20.90 7.62 -4.54
C ILE A 291 -22.28 7.61 -3.86
N PHE A 292 -22.60 6.57 -3.08
CA PHE A 292 -23.85 6.52 -2.34
C PHE A 292 -23.92 7.58 -1.22
N TRP A 293 -22.84 7.75 -0.46
CA TRP A 293 -22.75 8.75 0.61
C TRP A 293 -22.72 10.18 0.06
N LEU A 294 -22.22 10.40 -1.17
CA LEU A 294 -22.26 11.70 -1.86
C LEU A 294 -23.69 12.21 -2.02
N ILE A 295 -24.62 11.33 -2.39
CA ILE A 295 -26.04 11.68 -2.57
C ILE A 295 -26.63 12.19 -1.26
N PHE A 296 -26.42 11.46 -0.17
CA PHE A 296 -26.85 11.89 1.17
C PHE A 296 -26.15 13.19 1.59
N SER A 297 -24.84 13.34 1.33
CA SER A 297 -24.13 14.57 1.71
C SER A 297 -24.62 15.80 0.96
N ILE A 298 -25.00 15.68 -0.31
CA ILE A 298 -25.60 16.77 -1.09
C ILE A 298 -27.01 17.10 -0.56
N ILE A 299 -27.81 16.09 -0.21
CA ILE A 299 -29.12 16.29 0.42
C ILE A 299 -28.97 17.00 1.78
N GLY A 300 -28.02 16.55 2.62
CA GLY A 300 -27.73 17.16 3.92
C GLY A 300 -27.30 18.62 3.82
N VAL A 301 -26.43 18.97 2.87
CA VAL A 301 -26.06 20.38 2.59
C VAL A 301 -27.30 21.20 2.23
N ASN A 302 -28.16 20.71 1.32
CA ASN A 302 -29.38 21.42 0.93
C ASN A 302 -30.41 21.58 2.07
N LEU A 303 -30.39 20.73 3.11
CA LEU A 303 -31.29 20.79 4.26
C LEU A 303 -30.76 21.69 5.39
N PHE A 304 -29.44 21.64 5.65
CA PHE A 304 -28.83 22.04 6.92
C PHE A 304 -27.69 23.08 6.81
N ALA A 305 -27.18 23.40 5.61
CA ALA A 305 -26.12 24.40 5.45
C ALA A 305 -26.53 25.77 6.02
N GLY A 306 -25.64 26.41 6.79
CA GLY A 306 -25.89 27.71 7.41
C GLY A 306 -26.88 27.69 8.58
N LYS A 307 -27.33 26.51 9.04
CA LYS A 307 -28.32 26.37 10.14
C LYS A 307 -27.77 25.85 11.46
N PHE A 308 -26.54 25.33 11.49
CA PHE A 308 -25.90 24.83 12.73
C PHE A 308 -25.17 25.95 13.50
N TYR A 309 -25.47 27.21 13.18
CA TYR A 309 -25.00 28.38 13.89
C TYR A 309 -25.89 28.65 15.11
N TYR A 310 -25.30 28.98 16.25
CA TYR A 310 -26.02 29.29 17.48
C TYR A 310 -25.32 30.39 18.28
N CYS A 311 -26.12 31.25 18.90
CA CYS A 311 -25.68 32.28 19.83
C CYS A 311 -25.53 31.68 21.24
N VAL A 312 -24.33 31.82 21.83
CA VAL A 312 -24.02 31.40 23.20
C VAL A 312 -23.61 32.60 24.06
N ASN A 313 -24.00 32.60 25.32
CA ASN A 313 -23.59 33.61 26.30
C ASN A 313 -22.18 33.28 26.82
N THR A 314 -21.19 34.16 26.63
CA THR A 314 -19.77 33.90 26.98
C THR A 314 -19.50 33.85 28.49
N THR A 315 -20.38 34.40 29.33
CA THR A 315 -20.23 34.36 30.79
C THR A 315 -20.78 33.07 31.40
N THR A 316 -21.82 32.48 30.80
CA THR A 316 -22.53 31.31 31.36
C THR A 316 -22.39 30.03 30.52
N ASN A 317 -21.88 30.13 29.29
CA ASN A 317 -21.82 29.06 28.29
C ASN A 317 -23.16 28.34 28.04
N LYS A 318 -24.27 29.10 28.09
CA LYS A 318 -25.61 28.66 27.71
C LYS A 318 -26.03 29.31 26.40
N ASN A 319 -26.80 28.58 25.59
CA ASN A 319 -27.41 29.12 24.38
C ASN A 319 -28.49 30.14 24.76
N PHE A 320 -28.62 31.21 23.97
CA PHE A 320 -29.73 32.16 24.12
C PHE A 320 -31.05 31.55 23.64
N LEU A 321 -32.16 31.97 24.24
CA LEU A 321 -33.51 31.63 23.78
C LEU A 321 -33.88 32.45 22.54
N VAL A 322 -34.70 31.88 21.64
CA VAL A 322 -35.16 32.57 20.42
C VAL A 322 -36.02 33.81 20.72
N SER A 323 -36.61 33.87 21.92
CA SER A 323 -37.29 35.07 22.46
C SER A 323 -36.35 36.24 22.80
N GLU A 324 -35.06 35.97 23.01
CA GLU A 324 -34.04 36.97 23.33
C GLU A 324 -33.18 37.32 22.10
N VAL A 325 -32.86 36.32 21.27
CA VAL A 325 -32.02 36.47 20.07
C VAL A 325 -32.66 35.69 18.93
N LYS A 326 -33.27 36.38 17.96
CA LYS A 326 -33.88 35.68 16.81
C LYS A 326 -32.86 35.32 15.73
N ASN A 327 -32.06 36.28 15.27
CA ASN A 327 -31.13 36.08 14.16
C ASN A 327 -29.67 36.15 14.62
N MET A 328 -28.78 35.48 13.90
CA MET A 328 -27.33 35.51 14.14
C MET A 328 -26.73 36.92 13.94
N THR A 329 -27.39 37.79 13.17
CA THR A 329 -27.06 39.22 13.04
C THR A 329 -27.36 40.02 14.31
N ASP A 330 -28.35 39.60 15.11
CA ASP A 330 -28.68 40.22 16.39
C ASP A 330 -27.64 39.78 17.45
N CYS A 331 -27.23 38.50 17.41
CA CYS A 331 -26.12 37.98 18.21
C CYS A 331 -24.80 38.74 17.94
N LYS A 332 -24.46 38.99 16.67
CA LYS A 332 -23.26 39.77 16.26
C LYS A 332 -23.27 41.20 16.81
N GLN A 333 -24.44 41.84 16.95
CA GLN A 333 -24.55 43.18 17.57
C GLN A 333 -24.26 43.17 19.08
N MET A 334 -24.48 42.03 19.76
CA MET A 334 -24.23 41.85 21.20
C MET A 334 -22.85 41.25 21.53
N GLU A 335 -21.99 41.04 20.53
CA GLU A 335 -20.66 40.41 20.69
C GLU A 335 -19.72 41.23 21.59
N ASN A 336 -19.87 42.55 21.63
CA ASN A 336 -19.13 43.43 22.54
C ASN A 336 -19.60 43.37 24.01
N GLY A 337 -20.71 42.67 24.31
CA GLY A 337 -21.32 42.62 25.64
C GLY A 337 -21.07 41.30 26.37
N SER A 338 -21.78 40.24 25.94
CA SER A 338 -21.67 38.91 26.54
C SER A 338 -22.21 37.77 25.65
N ALA A 339 -22.34 38.01 24.34
CA ALA A 339 -22.79 37.03 23.36
C ALA A 339 -21.65 36.60 22.42
N ARG A 340 -21.78 35.42 21.80
CA ARG A 340 -20.90 34.98 20.72
C ARG A 340 -21.62 34.04 19.77
N VAL A 341 -21.43 34.23 18.47
CA VAL A 341 -21.84 33.25 17.46
C VAL A 341 -20.86 32.07 17.44
N MET A 342 -21.38 30.85 17.50
CA MET A 342 -20.63 29.61 17.29
C MET A 342 -21.30 28.77 16.22
N ASN A 343 -20.57 27.80 15.67
CA ASN A 343 -21.05 26.80 14.71
C ASN A 343 -20.59 25.42 15.20
N LEU A 344 -21.37 24.37 14.96
CA LEU A 344 -20.99 23.00 15.27
C LEU A 344 -19.74 22.59 14.47
N LYS A 345 -18.75 21.98 15.14
CA LYS A 345 -17.43 21.65 14.53
C LYS A 345 -17.50 20.65 13.37
N VAL A 346 -18.60 19.89 13.27
CA VAL A 346 -18.89 18.94 12.21
C VAL A 346 -20.34 19.22 11.80
N ASN A 347 -20.53 19.64 10.55
CA ASN A 347 -21.78 20.20 10.06
C ASN A 347 -21.98 19.87 8.57
N PHE A 348 -22.99 20.47 7.96
CA PHE A 348 -23.33 20.30 6.54
C PHE A 348 -23.16 21.60 5.74
N ASP A 349 -22.24 22.51 6.12
CA ASP A 349 -22.00 23.73 5.33
C ASP A 349 -21.32 23.42 3.99
N ASP A 350 -20.38 22.46 4.00
CA ASP A 350 -19.70 21.92 2.82
C ASP A 350 -20.02 20.44 2.63
N VAL A 351 -20.01 19.95 1.38
CA VAL A 351 -20.12 18.51 1.08
C VAL A 351 -19.00 17.72 1.77
N GLY A 352 -17.78 18.27 1.86
CA GLY A 352 -16.67 17.61 2.57
C GLY A 352 -16.92 17.46 4.08
N MET A 353 -17.58 18.44 4.71
CA MET A 353 -17.97 18.36 6.12
C MET A 353 -19.19 17.46 6.32
N GLY A 354 -20.13 17.46 5.38
CA GLY A 354 -21.27 16.54 5.36
C GLY A 354 -20.86 15.07 5.31
N TYR A 355 -19.81 14.72 4.55
CA TYR A 355 -19.21 13.39 4.61
C TYR A 355 -18.67 13.03 6.01
N LEU A 356 -18.04 13.98 6.70
CA LEU A 356 -17.52 13.76 8.06
C LEU A 356 -18.67 13.61 9.08
N ALA A 357 -19.76 14.37 8.92
CA ALA A 357 -20.98 14.23 9.70
C ALA A 357 -21.63 12.85 9.49
N LEU A 358 -21.79 12.44 8.23
CA LEU A 358 -22.33 11.12 7.87
C LEU A 358 -21.44 9.97 8.37
N LEU A 359 -20.11 10.14 8.39
CA LEU A 359 -19.20 9.16 8.99
C LEU A 359 -19.40 9.02 10.52
N GLN A 360 -19.65 10.12 11.23
CA GLN A 360 -19.96 10.10 12.66
C GLN A 360 -21.32 9.44 12.96
N VAL A 361 -22.33 9.69 12.12
CA VAL A 361 -23.63 9.00 12.18
C VAL A 361 -23.49 7.51 11.88
N ALA A 362 -22.81 7.13 10.80
CA ALA A 362 -22.63 5.73 10.40
C ALA A 362 -21.79 4.90 11.38
N THR A 363 -20.90 5.54 12.15
CA THR A 363 -20.11 4.89 13.21
C THR A 363 -20.74 4.98 14.60
N PHE A 364 -21.92 5.61 14.71
CA PHE A 364 -22.62 5.88 15.97
C PHE A 364 -21.75 6.57 17.03
N LYS A 365 -20.89 7.51 16.63
CA LYS A 365 -19.99 8.27 17.53
C LYS A 365 -20.00 9.76 17.20
N GLY A 366 -20.46 10.59 18.14
CA GLY A 366 -20.68 12.03 17.93
C GLY A 366 -22.01 12.38 17.24
N TRP A 367 -22.81 11.38 16.90
CA TRP A 367 -24.04 11.53 16.12
C TRP A 367 -25.16 12.32 16.81
N MET A 368 -25.24 12.27 18.15
CA MET A 368 -26.26 12.98 18.94
C MET A 368 -26.23 14.48 18.66
N ASP A 369 -25.04 15.09 18.76
CA ASP A 369 -24.85 16.54 18.63
C ASP A 369 -25.27 17.06 17.24
N ILE A 370 -24.98 16.28 16.19
CA ILE A 370 -25.38 16.55 14.80
C ILE A 370 -26.90 16.43 14.64
N MET A 371 -27.51 15.39 15.22
CA MET A 371 -28.94 15.11 15.06
C MET A 371 -29.82 16.06 15.87
N TYR A 372 -29.38 16.47 17.07
CA TYR A 372 -30.02 17.55 17.83
C TYR A 372 -29.92 18.88 17.06
N ALA A 373 -28.73 19.29 16.62
CA ALA A 373 -28.55 20.52 15.82
C ALA A 373 -29.38 20.54 14.52
N ALA A 374 -29.64 19.37 13.91
CA ALA A 374 -30.51 19.23 12.75
C ALA A 374 -32.01 19.31 13.07
N VAL A 375 -32.43 18.82 14.24
CA VAL A 375 -33.84 18.82 14.69
C VAL A 375 -34.24 20.17 15.30
N ASP A 376 -33.31 20.86 15.93
CA ASP A 376 -33.50 22.24 16.41
C ASP A 376 -33.31 23.29 15.29
N SER A 377 -32.98 22.85 14.06
CA SER A 377 -32.71 23.76 12.93
C SER A 377 -33.98 24.36 12.32
N GLN A 378 -34.01 25.69 12.24
CA GLN A 378 -35.14 26.44 11.69
C GLN A 378 -35.25 26.32 10.15
N THR A 379 -36.25 27.00 9.58
CA THR A 379 -36.48 26.95 8.12
C THR A 379 -35.43 27.73 7.35
N LEU A 380 -35.06 28.93 7.81
CA LEU A 380 -34.07 29.80 7.17
C LEU A 380 -32.65 29.58 7.76
N PRO A 381 -31.59 29.91 7.01
CA PRO A 381 -30.22 29.99 7.57
C PRO A 381 -30.06 31.24 8.45
N GLU A 382 -29.05 31.22 9.33
CA GLU A 382 -28.77 32.28 10.32
C GLU A 382 -29.91 32.64 11.32
N GLU A 383 -30.99 31.87 11.42
CA GLU A 383 -31.91 31.94 12.57
C GLU A 383 -31.35 31.15 13.78
N GLN A 384 -31.61 31.61 15.00
CA GLN A 384 -31.22 30.91 16.24
C GLN A 384 -32.01 29.58 16.35
N PRO A 385 -31.36 28.43 16.61
CA PRO A 385 -32.06 27.15 16.74
C PRO A 385 -33.04 27.15 17.91
N ASP A 386 -34.15 26.44 17.75
CA ASP A 386 -35.23 26.32 18.75
C ASP A 386 -35.62 24.87 18.98
N TYR A 387 -35.97 24.53 20.21
CA TYR A 387 -36.02 23.14 20.68
C TYR A 387 -37.07 22.29 19.95
N GLU A 388 -36.65 21.19 19.31
CA GLU A 388 -37.48 20.20 18.61
C GLU A 388 -38.38 20.72 17.47
N VAL A 389 -38.21 21.96 17.01
CA VAL A 389 -39.07 22.60 15.99
C VAL A 389 -39.14 21.81 14.67
N ASN A 390 -38.09 21.09 14.30
CA ASN A 390 -37.97 20.37 13.04
C ASN A 390 -37.81 18.84 13.25
N LEU A 391 -38.60 18.27 14.17
CA LEU A 391 -38.60 16.86 14.57
C LEU A 391 -38.55 15.85 13.39
N TYR A 392 -39.14 16.18 12.25
CA TYR A 392 -39.12 15.34 11.05
C TYR A 392 -37.71 15.07 10.49
N MET A 393 -36.71 15.88 10.83
CA MET A 393 -35.33 15.70 10.38
C MET A 393 -34.66 14.44 10.96
N TYR A 394 -35.18 13.86 12.05
CA TYR A 394 -34.80 12.51 12.48
C TYR A 394 -34.94 11.47 11.35
N CYS A 395 -35.94 11.59 10.47
CA CYS A 395 -36.19 10.65 9.38
C CYS A 395 -35.03 10.61 8.36
N TYR A 396 -34.37 11.73 8.09
CA TYR A 396 -33.21 11.77 7.17
C TYR A 396 -32.08 10.88 7.68
N PHE A 397 -31.75 10.97 8.97
CA PHE A 397 -30.70 10.16 9.58
C PHE A 397 -31.10 8.69 9.72
N VAL A 398 -32.36 8.39 10.06
CA VAL A 398 -32.86 7.00 10.12
C VAL A 398 -32.76 6.34 8.74
N VAL A 399 -33.16 7.03 7.66
CA VAL A 399 -33.01 6.54 6.28
C VAL A 399 -31.53 6.35 5.93
N PHE A 400 -30.65 7.28 6.31
CA PHE A 400 -29.20 7.12 6.10
C PHE A 400 -28.59 5.95 6.91
N ILE A 401 -29.06 5.68 8.13
CA ILE A 401 -28.57 4.55 8.93
C ILE A 401 -28.99 3.21 8.28
N ILE A 402 -30.22 3.11 7.81
CA ILE A 402 -30.77 1.90 7.16
C ILE A 402 -30.11 1.64 5.81
N PHE A 403 -30.03 2.64 4.92
CA PHE A 403 -29.54 2.46 3.55
C PHE A 403 -28.06 2.79 3.37
N GLY A 404 -27.50 3.70 4.17
CA GLY A 404 -26.08 4.04 4.16
C GLY A 404 -25.27 3.08 5.01
N ALA A 405 -25.43 3.15 6.34
CA ALA A 405 -24.55 2.42 7.27
C ALA A 405 -24.70 0.89 7.17
N PHE A 406 -25.92 0.35 7.28
CA PHE A 406 -26.15 -1.10 7.28
C PHE A 406 -25.79 -1.75 5.92
N PHE A 407 -26.21 -1.16 4.80
CA PHE A 407 -25.86 -1.67 3.47
C PHE A 407 -24.36 -1.58 3.17
N THR A 408 -23.70 -0.47 3.52
CA THR A 408 -22.24 -0.29 3.37
C THR A 408 -21.48 -1.35 4.16
N LEU A 409 -21.87 -1.61 5.42
CA LEU A 409 -21.25 -2.62 6.27
C LEU A 409 -21.42 -4.02 5.67
N ASN A 410 -22.64 -4.40 5.27
CA ASN A 410 -22.92 -5.71 4.70
C ASN A 410 -22.17 -5.95 3.37
N LEU A 411 -22.12 -4.95 2.49
CA LEU A 411 -21.43 -5.03 1.20
C LEU A 411 -19.90 -5.10 1.38
N PHE A 412 -19.35 -4.32 2.32
CA PHE A 412 -17.94 -4.39 2.70
C PHE A 412 -17.56 -5.76 3.30
N THR A 413 -18.31 -6.22 4.31
CA THR A 413 -18.06 -7.52 4.94
C THR A 413 -18.21 -8.68 3.95
N GLY A 414 -19.20 -8.64 3.05
CA GLY A 414 -19.36 -9.65 1.99
C GLY A 414 -18.14 -9.76 1.07
N VAL A 415 -17.65 -8.63 0.55
CA VAL A 415 -16.47 -8.62 -0.35
C VAL A 415 -15.17 -8.94 0.39
N VAL A 416 -15.04 -8.54 1.66
CA VAL A 416 -13.89 -8.93 2.49
C VAL A 416 -13.88 -10.44 2.74
N ILE A 417 -15.03 -11.05 3.06
CA ILE A 417 -15.16 -12.50 3.23
C ILE A 417 -14.85 -13.24 1.92
N ASP A 418 -15.37 -12.78 0.79
CA ASP A 418 -15.07 -13.37 -0.54
C ASP A 418 -13.56 -13.31 -0.85
N ASN A 419 -12.91 -12.15 -0.63
CA ASN A 419 -11.48 -11.99 -0.86
C ASN A 419 -10.61 -12.88 0.05
N PHE A 420 -11.03 -13.11 1.30
CA PHE A 420 -10.38 -14.06 2.20
C PHE A 420 -10.64 -15.51 1.81
N ASN A 421 -11.87 -15.88 1.44
CA ASN A 421 -12.22 -17.23 0.96
C ASN A 421 -11.41 -17.59 -0.29
N HIS A 422 -11.30 -16.69 -1.27
CA HIS A 422 -10.52 -16.89 -2.48
C HIS A 422 -9.00 -17.06 -2.20
N LYS A 423 -8.48 -16.47 -1.11
CA LYS A 423 -7.11 -16.71 -0.64
C LYS A 423 -6.97 -18.05 0.08
N LEU A 424 -7.89 -18.38 1.00
CA LEU A 424 -7.90 -19.65 1.74
C LEU A 424 -8.01 -20.85 0.79
N VAL A 425 -8.91 -20.80 -0.19
CA VAL A 425 -9.07 -21.82 -1.23
C VAL A 425 -7.79 -21.98 -2.05
N ARG A 426 -7.08 -20.89 -2.37
CA ARG A 426 -5.78 -20.99 -3.07
C ARG A 426 -4.73 -21.71 -2.22
N CYS A 427 -4.60 -21.35 -0.94
CA CYS A 427 -3.63 -22.00 -0.05
C CYS A 427 -3.93 -23.50 0.12
N MET A 428 -5.20 -23.88 0.34
CA MET A 428 -5.59 -25.30 0.43
C MET A 428 -5.26 -26.05 -0.87
N LEU A 429 -5.49 -25.45 -2.04
CA LEU A 429 -5.13 -26.04 -3.35
C LEU A 429 -3.62 -26.06 -3.66
N GLU A 430 -2.80 -25.37 -2.87
CA GLU A 430 -1.33 -25.42 -2.92
C GLU A 430 -0.81 -26.49 -1.95
N ASP A 431 -1.36 -26.57 -0.73
CA ASP A 431 -1.08 -27.60 0.27
C ASP A 431 -1.51 -29.01 -0.20
N ASP A 432 -2.70 -29.16 -0.80
CA ASP A 432 -3.19 -30.43 -1.35
C ASP A 432 -2.27 -30.95 -2.47
N LYS A 433 -1.74 -30.04 -3.31
CA LYS A 433 -0.75 -30.40 -4.35
C LYS A 433 0.59 -30.79 -3.75
N LEU A 434 1.02 -30.12 -2.68
CA LEU A 434 2.25 -30.47 -1.97
C LEU A 434 2.12 -31.88 -1.36
N TYR A 435 1.02 -32.17 -0.68
CA TYR A 435 0.71 -33.52 -0.17
C TYR A 435 0.63 -34.58 -1.26
N TYR A 436 -0.02 -34.28 -2.39
CA TYR A 436 -0.13 -35.21 -3.51
C TYR A 436 1.23 -35.52 -4.15
N ASN A 437 2.12 -34.53 -4.27
CA ASN A 437 3.48 -34.72 -4.75
C ASN A 437 4.35 -35.51 -3.76
N ILE A 438 4.18 -35.31 -2.44
CA ILE A 438 4.88 -36.08 -1.40
C ILE A 438 4.40 -37.54 -1.36
N MET A 439 3.13 -37.82 -1.67
CA MET A 439 2.58 -39.19 -1.74
C MET A 439 2.92 -39.95 -3.03
N LEU A 440 3.57 -39.31 -4.01
CA LEU A 440 4.01 -39.90 -5.28
C LEU A 440 5.54 -40.12 -5.33
N GLN A 441 6.18 -40.21 -4.16
CA GLN A 441 7.62 -40.10 -3.96
C GLN A 441 8.17 -41.25 -3.09
#